data_AF-T1ADZ8-F1
#
_entry.id   AF-T1ADZ8-F1
#
_cell.length_a   1.000
_cell.length_b   1.000
_cell.length_c   1.000
_cell.angle_alpha   90.00
_cell.angle_beta   90.00
_cell.angle_gamma   90.00
#
_symmetry.space_group_name_H-M   'P 1'
#
loop_
_entity.id
_entity.type
_entity.pdbx_description
1 polymer ?
#
loop_
_entity_poly.entity_id
_entity_poly.type
_entity_poly.pdbx_seq_one_letter_code
_entity_poly.pdbx_strand_id
1 'polypeptide(L)'
;YAGVGKTTMLKPAIESLQNGAAFTALTNAGYEVIGLGPQHSAVHALKDAGIIESQTLQSWLADRQAGKDLTNKTVVVIDEAGIANAKDLESAMKRIEKAGARAVLVGDIKQYES
;
A
#
# COMPACT_ATOMS: atom_id res chain seq x y z
N TYR A 1 4.20 -23.83 -6.62
CA TYR A 1 2.95 -23.40 -5.97
C TYR A 1 2.46 -22.17 -6.72
N ALA A 2 1.64 -22.38 -7.74
CA ALA A 2 1.08 -21.32 -8.57
C ALA A 2 -0.42 -21.24 -8.23
N GLY A 3 -0.88 -20.05 -7.88
CA GLY A 3 -2.21 -19.79 -7.34
C GLY A 3 -2.06 -18.69 -6.30
N VAL A 4 -2.64 -17.50 -6.46
CA VAL A 4 -3.94 -17.20 -7.04
C VAL A 4 -3.94 -15.74 -7.51
N GLY A 5 -4.65 -15.45 -8.60
CA GLY A 5 -4.70 -14.16 -9.29
C GLY A 5 -5.27 -12.97 -8.49
N LYS A 6 -4.70 -12.63 -7.34
CA LYS A 6 -4.98 -11.39 -6.60
C LYS A 6 -4.26 -10.19 -7.24
N THR A 7 -3.15 -10.42 -7.93
CA THR A 7 -2.31 -9.36 -8.52
C THR A 7 -2.90 -8.76 -9.80
N THR A 8 -3.73 -9.51 -10.56
CA THR A 8 -4.14 -9.07 -11.91
C THR A 8 -5.36 -8.14 -11.92
N MET A 9 -6.27 -8.22 -10.94
CA MET A 9 -7.39 -7.26 -10.86
C MET A 9 -7.00 -5.92 -10.24
N LEU A 10 -5.84 -5.82 -9.60
CA LEU A 10 -5.35 -4.57 -9.01
C LEU A 10 -4.46 -3.78 -9.97
N LYS A 11 -3.82 -4.37 -10.98
CA LYS A 11 -2.94 -3.62 -11.90
C LYS A 11 -3.57 -2.35 -12.50
N PRO A 12 -4.81 -2.37 -13.02
CA PRO A 12 -5.46 -1.15 -13.51
C PRO A 12 -5.76 -0.15 -12.40
N ALA A 13 -6.05 -0.63 -11.19
CA ALA A 13 -6.22 0.21 -10.01
C ALA A 13 -4.88 0.79 -9.55
N ILE A 14 -3.78 0.07 -9.64
CA ILE A 14 -2.44 0.55 -9.26
C ILE A 14 -1.97 1.64 -10.22
N GLU A 15 -2.17 1.47 -11.53
CA GLU A 15 -1.90 2.54 -12.52
C GLU A 15 -2.84 3.74 -12.35
N SER A 16 -4.08 3.53 -11.89
CA SER A 16 -5.01 4.61 -11.53
C SER A 16 -4.77 5.24 -10.15
N LEU A 17 -3.90 4.68 -9.29
CA LEU A 17 -3.54 5.32 -8.01
C LEU A 17 -2.75 6.60 -8.24
N GLN A 18 -1.95 6.66 -9.31
CA GLN A 18 -1.21 7.87 -9.72
C GLN A 18 -2.13 9.06 -10.07
N ASN A 19 -3.41 8.79 -10.39
CA ASN A 19 -4.39 9.82 -10.77
C ASN A 19 -5.59 9.92 -9.81
N GLY A 20 -5.53 9.31 -8.61
CA GLY A 20 -6.61 9.34 -7.60
C GLY A 20 -7.86 8.50 -7.91
N ALA A 21 -8.06 8.09 -9.17
CA ALA A 21 -9.25 7.33 -9.61
C ALA A 21 -9.40 5.96 -8.92
N ALA A 22 -8.28 5.33 -8.55
CA ALA A 22 -8.31 4.02 -7.90
C ALA A 22 -8.70 4.07 -6.42
N PHE A 23 -8.32 5.13 -5.71
CA PHE A 23 -8.79 5.33 -4.34
C PHE A 23 -10.31 5.46 -4.33
N THR A 24 -10.88 6.26 -5.24
CA THR A 24 -12.33 6.39 -5.41
C THR A 24 -13.00 5.07 -5.79
N ALA A 25 -12.42 4.28 -6.69
CA ALA A 25 -12.98 2.99 -7.06
C ALA A 25 -12.98 1.97 -5.89
N LEU A 26 -11.89 1.90 -5.13
CA LEU A 26 -11.78 0.99 -3.98
C LEU A 26 -12.73 1.40 -2.85
N THR A 27 -12.79 2.68 -2.52
CA THR A 27 -13.70 3.21 -1.50
C THR A 27 -15.16 3.01 -1.90
N ASN A 28 -15.54 3.27 -3.16
CA ASN A 28 -16.88 2.98 -3.68
C ASN A 28 -17.23 1.48 -3.63
N ALA A 29 -16.25 0.60 -3.76
CA ALA A 29 -16.42 -0.85 -3.59
C ALA A 29 -16.43 -1.29 -2.11
N GLY A 30 -16.41 -0.35 -1.17
CA GLY A 30 -16.44 -0.57 0.27
C GLY A 30 -15.12 -1.08 0.84
N TYR A 31 -13.99 -0.74 0.22
CA TYR A 31 -12.67 -1.01 0.78
C TYR A 31 -12.14 0.20 1.53
N GLU A 32 -11.52 -0.07 2.67
CA GLU A 32 -10.66 0.89 3.35
C GLU A 32 -9.29 0.88 2.70
N VAL A 33 -8.67 2.04 2.55
CA VAL A 33 -7.34 2.16 1.94
C VAL A 33 -6.43 2.89 2.90
N ILE A 34 -5.29 2.27 3.21
CA ILE A 34 -4.22 2.87 4.00
C ILE A 34 -2.94 2.98 3.18
N GLY A 35 -2.14 4.02 3.41
CA GLY A 35 -0.90 4.29 2.70
C GLY A 35 0.33 4.15 3.59
N LEU A 36 1.37 3.49 3.07
CA LEU A 36 2.66 3.32 3.73
C LEU A 36 3.76 3.78 2.78
N GLY A 37 4.56 4.76 3.21
CA GLY A 37 5.75 5.21 2.48
C GLY A 37 7.03 4.96 3.28
N PRO A 38 8.20 4.78 2.64
CA PRO A 38 9.47 4.63 3.35
C PRO A 38 9.91 5.93 4.04
N GLN A 39 9.44 7.08 3.57
CA GLN A 39 9.80 8.41 4.07
C GLN A 39 8.59 9.35 4.06
N HIS A 40 8.70 10.50 4.75
CA HIS A 40 7.63 11.48 4.85
C HIS A 40 7.20 12.09 3.50
N SER A 41 8.12 12.20 2.52
CA SER A 41 7.80 12.66 1.17
C SER A 41 6.82 11.73 0.46
N ALA A 42 7.06 10.41 0.49
CA ALA A 42 6.15 9.41 -0.06
C ALA A 42 4.79 9.42 0.67
N VAL A 43 4.80 9.60 2.00
CA VAL A 43 3.56 9.75 2.79
C VAL A 43 2.77 10.98 2.34
N HIS A 44 3.43 12.10 2.06
CA HIS A 44 2.76 13.30 1.58
C HIS A 44 2.17 13.09 0.20
N ALA A 45 2.91 12.47 -0.73
CA ALA A 45 2.43 12.15 -2.06
C ALA A 45 1.17 11.25 -2.02
N LEU A 46 1.16 10.24 -1.14
CA LEU A 46 -0.02 9.38 -0.92
C LEU A 46 -1.24 10.17 -0.41
N LYS A 47 -1.03 11.13 0.49
CA LYS A 47 -2.11 12.00 0.99
C LYS A 47 -2.63 12.93 -0.09
N ASP A 48 -1.74 13.50 -0.91
CA ASP A 48 -2.10 14.37 -2.02
C ASP A 48 -2.88 13.60 -3.11
N ALA A 49 -2.60 12.30 -3.25
CA ALA A 49 -3.36 11.37 -4.09
C ALA A 49 -4.70 10.92 -3.46
N GLY A 50 -5.05 11.42 -2.26
CA GLY A 50 -6.33 11.17 -1.58
C GLY A 50 -6.31 10.05 -0.54
N ILE A 51 -5.19 9.36 -0.32
CA ILE A 51 -5.06 8.34 0.73
C ILE A 51 -4.69 9.05 2.04
N ILE A 52 -5.71 9.62 2.69
CA ILE A 52 -5.53 10.45 3.88
C ILE A 52 -4.88 9.67 5.04
N GLU A 53 -5.29 8.41 5.22
CA GLU A 53 -4.75 7.48 6.21
C GLU A 53 -3.38 6.92 5.76
N SER A 54 -2.38 7.81 5.75
CA SER A 54 -1.01 7.48 5.35
C SER A 54 0.02 7.84 6.41
N GLN A 55 0.98 6.94 6.62
CA GLN A 55 2.12 7.13 7.53
C GLN A 55 3.36 6.37 7.05
N THR A 56 4.50 6.55 7.72
CA THR A 56 5.70 5.82 7.31
C THR A 56 5.59 4.34 7.64
N LEU A 57 6.21 3.50 6.80
CA LEU A 57 6.30 2.06 7.01
C LEU A 57 6.88 1.74 8.40
N GLN A 58 7.94 2.46 8.78
CA GLN A 58 8.61 2.29 10.07
C GLN A 58 7.69 2.66 11.24
N SER A 59 6.96 3.78 11.17
CA SER A 59 5.99 4.15 12.22
C SER A 59 4.88 3.12 12.34
N TRP A 60 4.40 2.57 11.22
CA TRP A 60 3.38 1.53 11.22
C TRP A 60 3.86 0.20 11.80
N LEU A 61 5.12 -0.17 11.55
CA LEU A 61 5.72 -1.36 12.15
C LEU A 61 6.05 -1.17 13.63
N ALA A 62 6.45 0.02 14.04
CA ALA A 62 6.73 0.36 15.44
C ALA A 62 5.46 0.31 16.31
N ASP A 63 4.31 0.66 15.74
CA ASP A 63 3.03 0.52 16.42
C ASP A 63 2.56 -0.94 16.47
N ARG A 64 2.44 -1.50 17.69
CA ARG A 64 1.95 -2.85 17.93
C ARG A 64 0.44 -3.01 17.69
N GLN A 65 -0.32 -1.91 17.64
CA GLN A 65 -1.76 -1.91 17.37
C GLN A 65 -2.08 -1.76 15.90
N ALA A 66 -1.24 -1.06 15.13
CA ALA A 66 -1.32 -1.03 13.67
C ALA A 66 -1.57 -2.43 13.09
N GLY A 67 -2.35 -2.56 12.03
CA GLY A 67 -2.63 -3.89 11.48
C GLY A 67 -3.68 -4.73 12.20
N LYS A 68 -4.09 -4.40 13.44
CA LYS A 68 -5.14 -5.15 14.16
C LYS A 68 -6.54 -4.89 13.63
N ASP A 69 -6.78 -3.67 13.18
CA ASP A 69 -8.07 -3.25 12.63
C ASP A 69 -8.16 -3.55 11.12
N LEU A 70 -7.10 -4.09 10.52
CA LEU A 70 -7.14 -4.54 9.13
C LEU A 70 -8.11 -5.70 8.98
N THR A 71 -8.87 -5.67 7.89
CA THR A 71 -9.80 -6.73 7.52
C THR A 71 -9.57 -7.18 6.08
N ASN A 72 -10.33 -8.18 5.63
CA ASN A 72 -10.38 -8.57 4.22
C ASN A 72 -10.93 -7.48 3.28
N LYS A 73 -11.47 -6.38 3.84
CA LYS A 73 -11.92 -5.18 3.16
C LYS A 73 -10.90 -4.04 3.24
N THR A 74 -9.69 -4.28 3.73
CA THR A 74 -8.63 -3.26 3.72
C THR A 74 -7.60 -3.52 2.61
N VAL A 75 -7.20 -2.45 1.93
CA VAL A 75 -6.11 -2.41 0.96
C VAL A 75 -5.00 -1.52 1.52
N VAL A 76 -3.80 -2.07 1.61
CA VAL A 76 -2.60 -1.36 2.04
C VAL A 76 -1.76 -1.03 0.82
N VAL A 77 -1.63 0.26 0.53
CA VAL A 77 -0.75 0.77 -0.53
C VAL A 77 0.62 1.02 0.08
N ILE A 78 1.65 0.37 -0.45
CA ILE A 78 3.04 0.57 -0.04
C ILE A 78 3.76 1.23 -1.21
N ASP A 79 4.03 2.52 -1.08
CA ASP A 79 4.72 3.32 -2.09
C ASP A 79 6.24 3.22 -1.94
N GLU A 80 6.96 3.44 -3.04
CA GLU A 80 8.43 3.33 -3.13
C GLU A 80 8.97 2.01 -2.54
N ALA A 81 8.23 0.91 -2.73
CA ALA A 81 8.55 -0.38 -2.13
C ALA A 81 9.92 -0.94 -2.58
N GLY A 82 10.44 -0.48 -3.73
CA GLY A 82 11.77 -0.84 -4.24
C GLY A 82 12.93 -0.20 -3.47
N ILE A 83 12.68 0.90 -2.75
CA ILE A 83 13.68 1.64 -1.96
C ILE A 83 13.51 1.33 -0.46
N ALA A 84 12.39 0.72 -0.06
CA ALA A 84 12.13 0.31 1.31
C ALA A 84 13.08 -0.82 1.78
N ASN A 85 13.36 -0.86 3.09
CA ASN A 85 14.12 -1.97 3.69
C ASN A 85 13.34 -3.28 3.53
N ALA A 86 13.99 -4.30 2.94
CA ALA A 86 13.37 -5.59 2.65
C ALA A 86 12.78 -6.28 3.90
N LYS A 87 13.42 -6.16 5.07
CA LYS A 87 12.92 -6.75 6.33
C LYS A 87 11.67 -6.03 6.84
N ASP A 88 11.61 -4.72 6.69
CA ASP A 88 10.45 -3.92 7.06
C ASP A 88 9.27 -4.25 6.14
N LEU A 89 9.53 -4.34 4.83
CA LEU A 89 8.52 -4.74 3.84
C LEU A 89 8.01 -6.15 4.11
N GLU A 90 8.90 -7.13 4.37
CA GLU A 90 8.50 -8.49 4.73
C GLU A 90 7.64 -8.50 6.00
N SER A 91 8.03 -7.75 7.03
CA SER A 91 7.28 -7.65 8.28
C SER A 91 5.89 -7.05 8.06
N ALA A 92 5.79 -6.04 7.20
CA ALA A 92 4.52 -5.43 6.86
C ALA A 92 3.62 -6.38 6.09
N MET A 93 4.15 -7.04 5.06
CA MET A 93 3.43 -8.02 4.26
C MET A 93 2.88 -9.16 5.12
N LYS A 94 3.68 -9.71 6.05
CA LYS A 94 3.21 -10.74 6.99
C LYS A 94 2.02 -10.27 7.84
N ARG A 95 2.06 -9.02 8.30
CA ARG A 95 0.99 -8.46 9.14
C ARG A 95 -0.30 -8.25 8.34
N ILE A 96 -0.18 -7.75 7.11
CA ILE A 96 -1.30 -7.56 6.18
C ILE A 96 -1.92 -8.91 5.81
N GLU A 97 -1.10 -9.90 5.45
CA GLU A 97 -1.55 -11.24 5.09
C GLU A 97 -2.27 -11.93 6.26
N LYS A 98 -1.73 -11.83 7.48
CA LYS A 98 -2.34 -12.38 8.68
C LYS A 98 -3.74 -11.81 8.95
N ALA A 99 -3.97 -10.55 8.60
CA ALA A 99 -5.28 -9.90 8.72
C ALA A 99 -6.25 -10.23 7.57
N GLY A 100 -5.79 -10.97 6.55
CA GLY A 100 -6.56 -11.24 5.33
C GLY A 100 -6.73 -10.02 4.42
N ALA A 101 -6.06 -8.91 4.73
CA ALA A 101 -6.05 -7.69 3.95
C ALA A 101 -5.26 -7.87 2.64
N ARG A 102 -5.35 -6.88 1.76
CA ARG A 102 -4.66 -6.87 0.47
C ARG A 102 -3.54 -5.85 0.51
N ALA A 103 -2.41 -6.17 -0.12
CA ALA A 103 -1.33 -5.21 -0.34
C ALA A 103 -1.25 -4.83 -1.82
N VAL A 104 -0.93 -3.57 -2.06
CA VAL A 104 -0.58 -2.99 -3.35
C VAL A 104 0.82 -2.42 -3.19
N LEU A 105 1.77 -2.90 -3.99
CA LEU A 105 3.11 -2.33 -4.03
C LEU A 105 3.18 -1.35 -5.19
N VAL A 106 3.49 -0.10 -4.88
CA VAL A 106 3.73 0.99 -5.83
C VAL A 106 5.20 1.35 -5.77
N GLY A 107 5.76 1.68 -6.91
CA GLY A 107 7.14 2.10 -7.03
C GLY A 107 7.52 2.12 -8.50
N ASP A 108 8.33 3.11 -8.86
CA ASP A 108 8.89 3.21 -10.20
C ASP A 108 10.36 2.79 -10.14
N ILE A 109 10.71 1.67 -10.77
CA ILE A 109 12.12 1.28 -10.95
C ILE A 109 12.81 2.24 -11.95
N LYS A 110 12.06 3.15 -12.59
CA LYS A 110 12.54 4.00 -13.69
C LYS A 110 12.75 5.49 -13.38
N GLN A 111 12.77 5.93 -12.13
CA GLN A 111 13.11 7.34 -11.83
C GLN A 111 14.60 7.73 -11.97
N TYR A 112 15.44 6.87 -12.56
CA TYR A 112 16.77 7.24 -13.04
C TYR A 112 16.86 7.11 -14.56
N GLU A 113 16.22 8.02 -15.29
CA GLU A 113 16.78 8.52 -16.55
C GLU A 113 16.72 10.05 -16.52
N SER A 114 17.85 10.65 -16.12
CA SER A 114 18.23 12.03 -16.46
C SER A 114 19.63 11.98 -17.03
#